data_AF-A0A0H3LTE1-F1
#
_entry.id   AF-A0A0H3LTE1-F1
#
_cell.length_a   1.000
_cell.length_b   1.000
_cell.length_c   1.000
_cell.angle_alpha   90.00
_cell.angle_beta   90.00
_cell.angle_gamma   90.00
#
_symmetry.space_group_name_H-M   'P 1'
#
loop_
_entity.id
_entity.type
_entity.pdbx_description
1 polymer ?
#
loop_
_entity_poly.entity_id
_entity_poly.type
_entity_poly.pdbx_seq_one_letter_code
_entity_poly.pdbx_strand_id
1 'polypeptide(L)'
;MTVHDDAAAALRARLDALPGSRRLTAEQLEVIYAMAYAHVARCEYGKALPIFAFLAQYGPTRKHYWAGLALCLQKTDRPDEARNIYALILTLYPDSADAVLRTAECELALGENERAQAALFGAIAIDAESGQPGPVSHRARALLDLISVSHPE
;
A
#
# COMPACT_ATOMS: atom_id res chain seq x y z
N MET A 1 -23.85 0.73 4.98
CA MET A 1 -23.01 -0.46 5.20
C MET A 1 -23.20 -1.34 3.99
N THR A 2 -22.24 -1.29 3.07
CA THR A 2 -22.36 -1.96 1.76
C THR A 2 -21.85 -3.39 1.86
N VAL A 3 -22.27 -4.27 0.94
CA VAL A 3 -21.83 -5.69 0.90
C VAL A 3 -20.29 -5.82 0.84
N HIS A 4 -19.61 -4.82 0.27
CA HIS A 4 -18.15 -4.76 0.24
C HIS A 4 -17.52 -4.52 1.62
N ASP A 5 -18.14 -3.70 2.47
CA ASP A 5 -17.67 -3.46 3.85
C ASP A 5 -17.76 -4.74 4.69
N ASP A 6 -18.85 -5.50 4.51
CA ASP A 6 -19.09 -6.75 5.25
C ASP A 6 -18.09 -7.84 4.86
N ALA A 7 -17.74 -7.94 3.56
CA ALA A 7 -16.75 -8.90 3.09
C ALA A 7 -15.33 -8.57 3.57
N ALA A 8 -14.94 -7.30 3.54
CA ALA A 8 -13.64 -6.85 4.03
C ALA A 8 -13.50 -7.07 5.55
N ALA A 9 -14.56 -6.80 6.32
CA ALA A 9 -14.61 -7.06 7.74
C ALA A 9 -14.50 -8.57 8.05
N ALA A 10 -15.22 -9.42 7.31
CA ALA A 10 -15.16 -10.87 7.45
C ALA A 10 -13.76 -11.42 7.13
N LEU A 11 -13.11 -10.94 6.06
CA LEU A 11 -11.74 -11.34 5.73
C LEU A 11 -10.76 -10.93 6.83
N ARG A 12 -10.86 -9.70 7.34
CA ARG A 12 -10.00 -9.20 8.41
C ARG A 12 -10.15 -10.01 9.70
N ALA A 13 -11.39 -10.34 10.08
CA ALA A 13 -11.67 -11.19 11.24
C ALA A 13 -11.06 -12.59 11.09
N ARG A 14 -11.12 -13.17 9.88
CA ARG A 14 -10.50 -14.48 9.60
C ARG A 14 -8.98 -14.42 9.66
N LEU A 15 -8.36 -13.36 9.16
CA LEU A 15 -6.91 -13.14 9.26
C LEU A 15 -6.46 -12.99 10.72
N ASP A 16 -7.25 -12.28 11.54
CA ASP A 16 -6.97 -12.13 12.98
C ASP A 16 -7.08 -13.45 13.76
N ALA A 17 -8.00 -14.31 13.35
CA ALA A 17 -8.22 -15.62 13.96
C ALA A 17 -7.17 -16.68 13.60
N LEU A 18 -6.26 -16.39 12.65
CA LEU A 18 -5.21 -17.34 12.27
C LEU A 18 -4.31 -17.65 13.48
N PRO A 19 -3.91 -18.93 13.68
CA PRO A 19 -3.00 -19.28 14.76
C PRO A 19 -1.69 -18.49 14.74
N GLY A 20 -1.20 -18.15 13.53
CA GLY A 20 -0.02 -17.32 13.32
C GLY A 20 -0.15 -15.92 13.94
N SER A 21 -1.31 -15.28 13.80
CA SER A 21 -1.59 -13.92 14.30
C SER A 21 -1.52 -13.79 15.81
N ARG A 22 -1.55 -14.91 16.55
CA ARG A 22 -1.51 -14.96 18.02
C ARG A 22 -0.17 -15.43 18.59
N ARG A 23 0.82 -15.71 17.74
CA ARG A 23 2.13 -16.23 18.20
C ARG A 23 3.01 -15.16 18.84
N LEU A 24 2.78 -13.90 18.50
CA LEU A 24 3.53 -12.75 19.02
C LEU A 24 2.56 -11.72 19.57
N THR A 25 2.97 -11.01 20.62
CA THR A 25 2.18 -9.93 21.18
C THR A 25 2.24 -8.69 20.28
N ALA A 26 1.32 -7.76 20.53
CA ALA A 26 1.32 -6.47 19.85
C ALA A 26 2.63 -5.71 20.05
N GLU A 27 3.18 -5.71 21.27
CA GLU A 27 4.44 -5.01 21.57
C GLU A 27 5.63 -5.66 20.88
N GLN A 28 5.68 -7.00 20.82
CA GLN A 28 6.75 -7.72 20.12
C GLN A 28 6.77 -7.37 18.63
N LEU A 29 5.61 -7.30 17.99
CA LEU A 29 5.49 -6.90 16.59
C LEU A 29 5.88 -5.44 16.37
N GLU A 30 5.55 -4.53 17.30
CA GLU A 30 5.96 -3.12 17.19
C GLU A 30 7.47 -2.92 17.31
N VAL A 31 8.16 -3.70 18.15
CA VAL A 31 9.63 -3.68 18.21
C VAL A 31 10.24 -4.12 16.88
N ILE A 32 9.71 -5.19 16.27
CA ILE A 32 10.15 -5.69 14.97
C ILE A 32 9.84 -4.68 13.86
N TYR A 33 8.69 -4.02 13.93
CA TYR A 33 8.32 -2.93 13.02
C TYR A 33 9.31 -1.76 13.10
N ALA A 34 9.70 -1.33 14.30
CA ALA A 34 10.70 -0.28 14.48
C ALA A 34 12.03 -0.63 13.80
N MET A 35 12.46 -1.90 13.86
CA MET A 35 13.65 -2.38 13.14
C MET A 35 13.48 -2.31 11.62
N ALA A 36 12.35 -2.77 11.09
CA ALA A 36 12.05 -2.71 9.66
C ALA A 36 12.01 -1.26 9.15
N TYR A 37 11.35 -0.38 9.90
CA TYR A 37 11.23 1.03 9.60
C TYR A 37 12.60 1.75 9.64
N ALA A 38 13.48 1.37 10.57
CA ALA A 38 14.83 1.91 10.65
C ALA A 38 15.68 1.58 9.40
N HIS A 39 15.45 0.43 8.76
CA HIS A 39 16.05 0.10 7.46
C HIS A 39 15.42 0.91 6.32
N VAL A 40 14.09 1.08 6.30
CA VAL A 40 13.40 1.92 5.31
C VAL A 40 13.87 3.37 5.37
N ALA A 41 14.04 3.93 6.57
CA ALA A 41 14.54 5.30 6.77
C ALA A 41 15.97 5.50 6.23
N ARG A 42 16.74 4.41 6.09
CA ARG A 42 18.08 4.39 5.49
C ARG A 42 18.08 3.97 4.01
N CYS A 43 16.90 3.85 3.40
CA CYS A 43 16.71 3.32 2.04
C CYS A 43 17.23 1.89 1.84
N GLU A 44 17.41 1.11 2.92
CA GLU A 44 17.88 -0.26 2.87
C GLU A 44 16.71 -1.25 2.63
N TYR A 45 15.98 -1.05 1.54
CA TYR A 45 14.72 -1.76 1.26
C TYR A 45 14.88 -3.28 1.19
N GLY A 46 15.99 -3.77 0.65
CA GLY A 46 16.30 -5.21 0.61
C GLY A 46 16.45 -5.84 2.00
N LYS A 47 16.94 -5.08 2.99
CA LYS A 47 17.04 -5.55 4.40
C LYS A 47 15.69 -5.47 5.10
N ALA A 48 14.90 -4.44 4.80
CA ALA A 48 13.57 -4.27 5.37
C ALA A 48 12.55 -5.30 4.85
N LEU A 49 12.67 -5.71 3.58
CA LEU A 49 11.75 -6.61 2.90
C LEU A 49 11.43 -7.89 3.68
N PRO A 50 12.42 -8.73 4.09
CA PRO A 50 12.13 -9.95 4.85
C PRO A 50 11.49 -9.67 6.22
N ILE A 51 11.80 -8.53 6.83
CA ILE A 51 11.22 -8.15 8.13
C ILE A 51 9.75 -7.76 7.96
N PHE A 52 9.41 -6.99 6.92
CA PHE A 52 8.01 -6.67 6.61
C PHE A 52 7.22 -7.91 6.17
N ALA A 53 7.83 -8.85 5.45
CA ALA A 53 7.19 -10.12 5.13
C ALA A 53 6.86 -10.93 6.41
N PHE A 54 7.77 -10.95 7.37
CA PHE A 54 7.54 -11.54 8.69
C PHE A 54 6.38 -10.83 9.42
N LEU A 55 6.40 -9.50 9.48
CA LEU A 55 5.34 -8.72 10.12
C LEU A 55 3.97 -8.96 9.48
N ALA A 56 3.89 -9.01 8.15
CA ALA A 56 2.66 -9.29 7.42
C ALA A 56 2.12 -10.71 7.72
N GLN A 57 3.00 -11.69 7.94
CA GLN A 57 2.63 -13.05 8.29
C GLN A 57 2.11 -13.19 9.73
N TYR A 58 2.65 -12.43 10.67
CA TYR A 58 2.32 -12.52 12.11
C TYR A 58 1.40 -11.41 12.62
N GLY A 59 1.16 -10.37 11.83
CA GLY A 59 0.20 -9.29 12.09
C GLY A 59 -0.59 -8.92 10.83
N PRO A 60 -1.30 -9.86 10.18
CA PRO A 60 -1.92 -9.66 8.87
C PRO A 60 -3.08 -8.65 8.86
N THR A 61 -3.55 -8.20 10.03
CA THR A 61 -4.59 -7.18 10.17
C THR A 61 -4.03 -5.77 10.39
N ARG A 62 -2.70 -5.59 10.37
CA ARG A 62 -2.05 -4.27 10.48
C ARG A 62 -1.65 -3.76 9.11
N LYS A 63 -2.43 -2.81 8.59
CA LYS A 63 -2.23 -2.17 7.28
C LYS A 63 -0.79 -1.75 7.01
N HIS A 64 -0.12 -1.13 7.99
CA HIS A 64 1.22 -0.57 7.81
C HIS A 64 2.30 -1.63 7.61
N TYR A 65 2.07 -2.90 7.99
CA TYR A 65 2.99 -4.01 7.70
C TYR A 65 2.94 -4.39 6.23
N TRP A 66 1.74 -4.53 5.66
CA TRP A 66 1.55 -4.73 4.24
C TRP A 66 2.06 -3.55 3.41
N ALA A 67 1.81 -2.32 3.86
CA ALA A 67 2.30 -1.12 3.19
C ALA A 67 3.84 -1.07 3.15
N GLY A 68 4.50 -1.43 4.26
CA GLY A 68 5.95 -1.54 4.30
C GLY A 68 6.49 -2.65 3.39
N LEU A 69 5.82 -3.81 3.34
CA LEU A 69 6.17 -4.90 2.42
C LEU A 69 6.06 -4.46 0.95
N ALA A 70 4.94 -3.85 0.56
CA ALA A 70 4.69 -3.36 -0.79
C ALA A 70 5.69 -2.27 -1.19
N LEU A 71 5.98 -1.33 -0.28
CA LEU A 71 6.98 -0.30 -0.50
C LEU A 71 8.36 -0.92 -0.75
N CYS A 72 8.75 -1.91 0.05
CA CYS A 72 10.04 -2.58 -0.13
C CYS A 72 10.11 -3.27 -1.48
N LEU A 73 9.07 -4.02 -1.88
CA LEU A 73 8.98 -4.65 -3.21
C LEU A 73 9.12 -3.62 -4.34
N GLN A 74 8.36 -2.52 -4.26
CA GLN A 74 8.38 -1.44 -5.23
C GLN A 74 9.78 -0.80 -5.34
N LYS A 75 10.48 -0.62 -4.21
CA LYS A 75 11.83 -0.03 -4.18
C LYS A 75 12.95 -1.01 -4.48
N THR A 76 12.66 -2.30 -4.55
CA THR A 76 13.59 -3.35 -4.99
C THR A 76 13.25 -3.88 -6.38
N ASP A 77 12.68 -3.03 -7.25
CA ASP A 77 12.40 -3.32 -8.66
C ASP A 77 11.45 -4.52 -8.88
N ARG A 78 10.47 -4.68 -7.98
CA ARG A 78 9.41 -5.70 -8.07
C ARG A 78 8.00 -5.04 -8.02
N PRO A 79 7.70 -4.09 -8.93
CA PRO A 79 6.44 -3.35 -8.92
C PRO A 79 5.20 -4.22 -9.20
N ASP A 80 5.37 -5.32 -9.93
CA ASP A 80 4.33 -6.31 -10.22
C ASP A 80 3.86 -7.06 -8.95
N GLU A 81 4.79 -7.39 -8.05
CA GLU A 81 4.47 -7.97 -6.75
C GLU A 81 3.92 -6.91 -5.79
N ALA A 82 4.48 -5.70 -5.82
CA ALA A 82 4.01 -4.60 -4.99
C ALA A 82 2.53 -4.27 -5.25
N ARG A 83 2.10 -4.21 -6.52
CA ARG A 83 0.68 -3.97 -6.85
C ARG A 83 -0.26 -5.06 -6.31
N ASN A 84 0.18 -6.31 -6.23
CA ASN A 84 -0.63 -7.39 -5.64
C ASN A 84 -0.82 -7.17 -4.13
N ILE A 85 0.22 -6.70 -3.44
CA ILE A 85 0.11 -6.35 -2.02
C ILE A 85 -0.76 -5.10 -1.83
N TYR A 86 -0.65 -4.08 -2.68
CA TYR A 86 -1.54 -2.92 -2.61
C TYR A 86 -3.00 -3.30 -2.91
N ALA A 87 -3.27 -4.24 -3.82
CA ALA A 87 -4.61 -4.76 -4.06
C ALA A 87 -5.19 -5.47 -2.81
N LEU A 88 -4.36 -6.22 -2.07
CA LEU A 88 -4.77 -6.78 -0.77
C LEU A 88 -5.09 -5.68 0.24
N ILE A 89 -4.28 -4.61 0.31
CA ILE A 89 -4.55 -3.46 1.17
C ILE A 89 -5.89 -2.81 0.81
N LEU A 90 -6.15 -2.58 -0.48
CA LEU A 90 -7.40 -1.97 -0.95
C LEU A 90 -8.62 -2.88 -0.73
N THR A 91 -8.43 -4.21 -0.75
CA THR A 91 -9.48 -5.16 -0.38
C THR A 91 -9.85 -5.05 1.10
N LEU A 92 -8.87 -4.80 1.97
CA LEU A 92 -9.08 -4.69 3.42
C LEU A 92 -9.44 -3.27 3.86
N TYR A 93 -8.99 -2.25 3.14
CA TYR A 93 -9.09 -0.82 3.45
C TYR A 93 -9.36 -0.03 2.15
N PRO A 94 -10.61 -0.06 1.63
CA PRO A 94 -10.94 0.52 0.32
C PRO A 94 -10.67 2.02 0.25
N ASP A 95 -10.83 2.75 1.36
CA ASP A 95 -10.66 4.21 1.41
C ASP A 95 -9.19 4.66 1.53
N SER A 96 -8.25 3.79 1.16
CA SER A 96 -6.83 4.05 1.29
C SER A 96 -6.27 4.81 0.09
N ALA A 97 -6.44 6.13 0.06
CA ALA A 97 -5.90 7.00 -1.00
C ALA A 97 -4.39 6.77 -1.24
N ASP A 98 -3.60 6.60 -0.19
CA ASP A 98 -2.15 6.28 -0.29
C ASP A 98 -1.88 4.94 -0.99
N ALA A 99 -2.73 3.92 -0.80
CA ALA A 99 -2.55 2.63 -1.48
C ALA A 99 -2.94 2.69 -2.96
N VAL A 100 -3.97 3.49 -3.30
CA VAL A 100 -4.33 3.75 -4.70
C VAL A 100 -3.20 4.51 -5.41
N LEU A 101 -2.67 5.56 -4.78
CA LEU A 101 -1.53 6.31 -5.30
C LEU A 101 -0.31 5.41 -5.55
N ARG A 102 0.05 4.57 -4.58
CA ARG A 102 1.19 3.65 -4.74
C ARG A 102 0.96 2.58 -5.81
N THR A 103 -0.29 2.14 -6.00
CA THR A 103 -0.66 1.28 -7.13
C THR A 103 -0.38 1.99 -8.44
N ALA A 104 -0.77 3.26 -8.58
CA ALA A 104 -0.48 4.05 -9.77
C ALA A 104 1.04 4.16 -10.04
N GLU A 105 1.84 4.39 -9.00
CA GLU A 105 3.31 4.41 -9.13
C GLU A 105 3.88 3.06 -9.60
N CYS A 106 3.29 1.95 -9.17
CA CYS A 106 3.68 0.63 -9.66
C CYS A 106 3.30 0.44 -11.14
N GLU A 107 2.10 0.86 -11.54
CA GLU A 107 1.67 0.81 -12.94
C GLU A 107 2.56 1.70 -13.83
N LEU A 108 2.99 2.88 -13.36
CA LEU A 108 3.98 3.71 -14.05
C LEU A 108 5.33 3.01 -14.22
N ALA A 109 5.83 2.36 -13.17
CA ALA A 109 7.08 1.60 -13.24
C ALA A 109 6.98 0.41 -14.22
N LEU A 110 5.78 -0.11 -14.44
CA LEU A 110 5.47 -1.17 -15.41
C LEU A 110 5.18 -0.65 -16.82
N GLY A 111 5.13 0.68 -17.03
CA GLY A 111 4.80 1.29 -18.33
C GLY A 111 3.29 1.33 -18.65
N GLU A 112 2.44 0.97 -17.70
CA GLU A 112 0.98 0.83 -17.84
C GLU A 112 0.28 2.19 -17.61
N ASN A 113 0.57 3.17 -18.48
CA ASN A 113 0.19 4.58 -18.28
C ASN A 113 -1.32 4.80 -18.13
N GLU A 114 -2.16 4.11 -18.89
CA GLU A 114 -3.62 4.24 -18.80
C GLU A 114 -4.14 3.78 -17.43
N ARG A 115 -3.61 2.66 -16.92
CA ARG A 115 -3.96 2.12 -15.60
C ARG A 115 -3.45 3.04 -14.49
N ALA A 116 -2.26 3.61 -14.65
CA ALA A 116 -1.73 4.60 -13.75
C ALA A 116 -2.64 5.84 -13.67
N GLN A 117 -3.04 6.42 -14.82
CA GLN A 117 -3.93 7.58 -14.84
C GLN A 117 -5.26 7.31 -14.12
N ALA A 118 -5.90 6.18 -14.40
CA ALA A 118 -7.14 5.79 -13.74
C ALA A 118 -6.98 5.70 -12.21
N ALA A 119 -5.90 5.09 -11.73
CA ALA A 119 -5.59 5.01 -10.31
C ALA A 119 -5.30 6.39 -9.69
N LEU A 120 -4.58 7.28 -10.38
CA LEU A 120 -4.30 8.64 -9.90
C LEU A 120 -5.58 9.46 -9.70
N PHE A 121 -6.53 9.38 -10.65
CA PHE A 121 -7.84 10.02 -10.48
C PHE A 121 -8.61 9.44 -9.30
N GLY A 122 -8.59 8.12 -9.11
CA GLY A 122 -9.19 7.47 -7.94
C GLY A 122 -8.57 7.93 -6.62
N ALA A 123 -7.24 8.07 -6.56
CA ALA A 123 -6.54 8.55 -5.36
C ALA A 123 -6.93 9.99 -5.00
N ILE A 124 -7.09 10.87 -6.01
CA ILE A 124 -7.57 12.24 -5.82
C ILE A 124 -9.00 12.25 -5.29
N ALA A 125 -9.89 11.43 -5.85
CA ALA A 125 -11.28 11.36 -5.43
C ALA A 125 -11.39 10.97 -3.94
N ILE A 126 -10.70 9.91 -3.51
CA ILE A 126 -10.72 9.44 -2.12
C ILE A 126 -10.13 10.50 -1.17
N ASP A 127 -9.01 11.14 -1.54
CA ASP A 127 -8.36 12.14 -0.69
C ASP A 127 -9.20 13.43 -0.59
N ALA A 128 -9.92 13.81 -1.65
CA ALA A 128 -10.80 14.98 -1.67
C ALA A 128 -12.07 14.82 -0.82
N GLU A 129 -12.53 13.58 -0.54
CA GLU A 129 -13.64 13.33 0.39
C GLU A 129 -13.34 13.82 1.82
N SER A 130 -12.06 13.98 2.16
CA SER A 130 -11.63 14.54 3.45
C SER A 130 -11.76 16.08 3.55
N GLY A 131 -12.18 16.74 2.47
CA GLY A 131 -12.49 18.17 2.41
C GLY A 131 -11.48 18.97 1.58
N GLN A 132 -10.26 19.14 2.07
CA GLN A 132 -9.19 19.86 1.35
C GLN A 132 -8.22 18.87 0.68
N PRO A 133 -7.72 19.16 -0.54
CA PRO A 133 -6.73 18.31 -1.20
C PRO A 133 -5.50 18.10 -0.32
N GLY A 134 -5.24 16.85 0.03
CA GLY A 134 -4.12 16.44 0.86
C GLY A 134 -2.85 16.17 0.07
N PRO A 135 -1.80 15.66 0.75
CA PRO A 135 -0.54 15.30 0.10
C PRO A 135 -0.69 14.26 -1.02
N VAL A 136 -1.66 13.36 -0.91
CA VAL A 136 -1.94 12.34 -1.94
C VAL A 136 -2.45 13.01 -3.22
N SER A 137 -3.43 13.90 -3.12
CA SER A 137 -3.95 14.64 -4.27
C SER A 137 -2.87 15.46 -4.98
N HIS A 138 -2.01 16.15 -4.22
CA HIS A 138 -0.90 16.93 -4.80
C HIS A 138 0.07 16.05 -5.58
N ARG A 139 0.46 14.92 -5.00
CA ARG A 139 1.37 13.97 -5.65
C ARG A 139 0.72 13.34 -6.88
N ALA A 140 -0.55 12.97 -6.80
CA ALA A 140 -1.26 12.35 -7.91
C ALA A 140 -1.38 13.28 -9.13
N ARG A 141 -1.69 14.56 -8.90
CA ARG A 141 -1.70 15.59 -9.94
C ARG A 141 -0.34 15.78 -10.60
N ALA A 142 0.72 15.88 -9.81
CA ALA A 142 2.07 15.99 -10.36
C ALA A 142 2.45 14.80 -11.24
N LEU A 143 2.03 13.58 -10.89
CA LEU A 143 2.24 12.40 -11.73
C LEU A 143 1.41 12.43 -13.01
N LEU A 144 0.15 12.89 -12.96
CA LEU A 144 -0.68 13.08 -14.16
C LEU A 144 -0.05 14.05 -15.15
N ASP A 145 0.49 15.17 -14.66
CA ASP A 145 1.18 16.16 -15.49
C ASP A 145 2.44 15.58 -16.16
N LEU A 146 3.17 14.68 -15.47
CA LEU A 146 4.33 14.01 -16.05
C LEU A 146 3.93 13.03 -17.18
N ILE A 147 2.80 12.34 -17.03
CA ILE A 147 2.30 11.41 -18.05
C ILE A 147 1.87 12.19 -19.30
N SER A 148 1.19 13.33 -19.15
CA SER A 148 0.72 14.14 -20.28
C SER A 148 1.85 14.81 -21.05
N VAL A 149 2.93 15.21 -20.38
CA VAL A 149 4.13 15.78 -21.03
C VAL A 149 4.93 14.71 -21.80
N SER A 150 4.87 13.46 -21.37
CA SER A 150 5.64 12.36 -21.99
C SER A 150 5.00 11.82 -23.28
N HIS A 151 3.69 12.09 -23.49
CA HIS A 151 2.93 11.73 -24.68
C HIS A 151 2.19 12.95 -25.25
N PRO A 152 2.91 13.91 -25.87
CA PRO A 152 2.23 15.00 -26.59
C PRO A 152 1.46 14.39 -27.77
N GLU A 153 0.17 14.78 -27.92
CA GLU A 153 -0.67 14.42 -29.07
C GLU A 153 -0.02 14.76 -30.42
#